data_AF-A0A2S2Q909-F1
#
_entry.id   AF-A0A2S2Q909-F1
#
_cell.length_a   1.000
_cell.length_b   1.000
_cell.length_c   1.000
_cell.angle_alpha   90.00
_cell.angle_beta   90.00
_cell.angle_gamma   90.00
#
_symmetry.space_group_name_H-M   'P 1'
#
loop_
_entity.id
_entity.type
_entity.pdbx_description
1 polymer ?
#
loop_
_entity_poly.entity_id
_entity_poly.type
_entity_poly.pdbx_seq_one_letter_code
_entity_poly.pdbx_strand_id
1 'polypeptide(L)'
;MLNLQDDFPTDIAKFPWTITDANLIRSLILYGPCKPDINFPVNNNGKRFSSSYYFLTTKSGTKIPRTWLCYSYNLDCVYCESCWLFADRSYGKFKWDWIYGINDWNHLSQSIQRHESSIQHLDAA
;
A
#
# COMPACT_ATOMS: atom_id res chain seq x y z
N MET A 1 -12.64 11.05 -12.28
CA MET A 1 -13.40 10.94 -11.02
C MET A 1 -13.42 9.47 -10.61
N LEU A 2 -13.39 9.15 -9.32
CA LEU A 2 -13.34 7.76 -8.81
C LEU A 2 -14.63 7.00 -9.18
N ASN A 3 -14.50 5.81 -9.78
CA ASN A 3 -15.66 4.97 -10.08
C ASN A 3 -15.98 4.05 -8.89
N LEU A 4 -17.05 4.35 -8.17
CA LEU A 4 -17.44 3.63 -6.96
C LEU A 4 -18.19 2.31 -7.23
N GLN A 5 -18.50 2.00 -8.49
CA GLN A 5 -19.16 0.74 -8.86
C GLN A 5 -18.16 -0.41 -9.04
N ASP A 6 -16.86 -0.11 -9.11
CA ASP A 6 -15.84 -1.13 -9.32
C ASP A 6 -15.40 -1.77 -8.00
N ASP A 7 -15.13 -3.08 -8.03
CA ASP A 7 -14.50 -3.80 -6.92
C ASP A 7 -13.14 -3.18 -6.59
N PHE A 8 -12.91 -2.77 -5.35
CA PHE A 8 -11.67 -2.11 -4.89
C PHE A 8 -11.38 -0.81 -5.67
N PRO A 9 -12.21 0.24 -5.51
CA PRO A 9 -12.14 1.42 -6.37
C PRO A 9 -10.84 2.22 -6.21
N THR A 10 -10.12 2.07 -5.09
CA THR A 10 -8.84 2.72 -4.82
C THR A 10 -7.62 1.85 -5.11
N ASP A 11 -7.79 0.69 -5.75
CA ASP A 11 -6.68 -0.19 -6.16
C ASP A 11 -5.77 0.52 -7.18
N ILE A 12 -4.47 0.57 -6.89
CA ILE A 12 -3.45 1.20 -7.74
C ILE A 12 -3.44 0.66 -9.18
N ALA A 13 -3.87 -0.59 -9.39
CA ALA A 13 -3.94 -1.21 -10.72
C ALA A 13 -4.87 -0.48 -11.69
N LYS A 14 -5.77 0.38 -11.18
CA LYS A 14 -6.75 1.14 -11.97
C LYS A 14 -6.27 2.52 -12.39
N PHE A 15 -5.07 2.91 -11.96
CA PHE A 15 -4.56 4.26 -12.09
C PHE A 15 -3.13 4.27 -12.63
N PRO A 16 -2.67 5.39 -13.19
CA PRO A 16 -1.25 5.54 -13.51
C PRO A 16 -0.41 5.57 -12.22
N TRP A 17 0.86 5.17 -12.34
CA TRP A 17 1.84 5.20 -11.25
C TRP A 17 2.09 6.59 -10.65
N THR A 18 1.81 7.63 -11.43
CA THR A 18 1.89 9.03 -11.01
C THR A 18 0.54 9.70 -11.25
N ILE A 19 -0.07 10.22 -10.19
CA ILE A 19 -1.30 11.02 -10.27
C ILE A 19 -0.94 12.49 -10.04
N THR A 20 -1.38 13.36 -10.94
CA THR A 20 -1.20 14.82 -10.83
C THR A 20 -2.51 15.57 -10.63
N ASP A 21 -3.66 14.92 -10.84
CA ASP A 21 -4.99 15.50 -10.63
C ASP A 21 -5.33 15.56 -9.14
N ALA A 22 -5.34 16.78 -8.60
CA ALA A 22 -5.66 17.05 -7.19
C ALA A 22 -7.07 16.59 -6.77
N ASN A 23 -8.06 16.64 -7.67
CA ASN A 23 -9.42 16.18 -7.35
C ASN A 23 -9.48 14.66 -7.25
N LEU A 24 -8.75 13.95 -8.11
CA LEU A 24 -8.61 12.51 -8.02
C LEU A 24 -7.89 12.11 -6.73
N ILE A 25 -6.76 12.74 -6.42
CA ILE A 25 -6.02 12.53 -5.17
C ILE A 25 -6.94 12.72 -3.96
N ARG A 26 -7.68 13.84 -3.90
CA ARG A 26 -8.65 14.10 -2.83
C ARG A 26 -9.71 13.00 -2.73
N SER A 27 -10.22 12.53 -3.86
CA SER A 27 -11.23 11.46 -3.89
C SER A 27 -10.68 10.13 -3.36
N LEU A 28 -9.43 9.79 -3.72
CA LEU A 28 -8.75 8.59 -3.23
C LEU A 28 -8.58 8.62 -1.71
N ILE A 29 -8.07 9.75 -1.16
CA ILE A 29 -7.90 9.93 0.29
C ILE A 29 -9.23 9.82 1.02
N LEU A 30 -10.29 10.46 0.49
CA LEU A 30 -11.61 10.48 1.13
C LEU A 30 -12.25 9.09 1.16
N TYR A 31 -12.02 8.27 0.14
CA TYR A 31 -12.47 6.89 0.13
C TYR A 31 -11.64 6.01 1.06
N GLY A 32 -10.32 6.20 1.04
CA GLY A 32 -9.36 5.51 1.89
C GLY A 32 -8.62 4.34 1.20
N PRO A 33 -7.71 3.71 1.97
CA PRO A 33 -6.76 2.75 1.44
C PRO A 33 -7.44 1.50 0.91
N CYS A 34 -6.94 0.98 -0.21
CA CYS A 34 -7.39 -0.29 -0.78
C CYS A 34 -6.98 -1.45 0.14
N LYS A 35 -7.91 -1.93 0.96
CA LYS A 35 -7.72 -3.01 1.93
C LYS A 35 -8.80 -4.07 1.77
N PRO A 36 -8.77 -4.83 0.67
CA PRO A 36 -9.74 -5.89 0.46
C PRO A 36 -9.65 -6.93 1.58
N ASP A 37 -10.81 -7.42 2.03
CA ASP A 37 -10.93 -8.58 2.91
C ASP A 37 -11.40 -9.77 2.09
N ILE A 38 -10.43 -10.49 1.51
CA ILE A 38 -10.65 -11.53 0.52
C ILE A 38 -9.76 -12.74 0.79
N ASN A 39 -10.05 -13.84 0.10
CA ASN A 39 -9.13 -14.96 -0.02
C ASN A 39 -7.94 -14.56 -0.91
N PHE A 40 -6.88 -14.04 -0.29
CA PHE A 40 -5.69 -13.61 -1.02
C PHE A 40 -5.09 -14.76 -1.88
N PRO A 41 -4.64 -14.44 -3.12
CA PRO A 41 -3.99 -15.39 -4.02
C PRO A 41 -2.77 -16.07 -3.38
N VAL A 42 -2.52 -17.30 -3.80
CA VAL A 42 -1.35 -18.08 -3.38
C VAL A 42 -0.33 -18.08 -4.49
N ASN A 43 0.89 -17.66 -4.20
CA ASN A 43 1.98 -17.71 -5.16
C ASN A 43 2.53 -19.14 -5.33
N ASN A 44 3.44 -19.34 -6.28
CA ASN A 44 4.04 -20.64 -6.59
C ASN A 44 4.77 -21.31 -5.42
N ASN A 45 5.12 -20.55 -4.38
CA ASN A 45 5.77 -21.05 -3.16
C ASN A 45 4.77 -21.38 -2.05
N GLY A 46 3.47 -21.38 -2.33
CA GLY A 46 2.43 -21.64 -1.33
C GLY A 46 2.23 -20.49 -0.34
N LYS A 47 2.77 -19.30 -0.63
CA LYS A 47 2.67 -18.12 0.25
C LYS A 47 1.63 -17.14 -0.27
N ARG A 48 1.04 -16.37 0.63
CA ARG A 48 0.05 -15.34 0.32
C ARG A 48 0.17 -14.17 1.29
N PHE A 49 -0.43 -13.04 0.92
CA PHE A 49 -0.67 -11.95 1.86
C PHE A 49 -1.63 -12.38 2.99
N SER A 50 -1.49 -11.73 4.15
CA SER A 50 -2.37 -11.90 5.31
C SER A 50 -2.83 -10.54 5.80
N SER A 51 -4.13 -10.39 6.07
CA SER A 51 -4.71 -9.16 6.63
C SER A 51 -4.10 -8.75 7.98
N SER A 52 -3.40 -9.66 8.66
CA SER A 52 -2.60 -9.34 9.85
C SER A 52 -1.54 -8.26 9.60
N TYR A 53 -1.02 -8.13 8.37
CA TYR A 53 -0.03 -7.09 8.05
C TYR A 53 -0.61 -5.67 8.09
N TYR A 54 -1.93 -5.51 7.98
CA TYR A 54 -2.59 -4.22 8.20
C TYR A 54 -2.49 -3.72 9.64
N PHE A 55 -1.92 -4.50 10.57
CA PHE A 55 -1.76 -4.11 11.95
C PHE A 55 -0.31 -4.26 12.42
N LEU A 56 0.20 -3.25 13.10
CA LEU A 56 1.37 -3.39 13.96
C LEU A 56 0.92 -3.99 15.28
N THR A 57 1.53 -5.10 15.70
CA THR A 57 1.27 -5.69 17.03
C THR A 57 2.39 -5.29 17.98
N THR A 58 2.06 -4.59 19.06
CA THR A 58 3.03 -4.16 20.07
C THR A 58 3.46 -5.34 20.96
N LYS A 59 4.52 -5.14 21.76
CA LYS A 59 4.94 -6.15 22.76
C LYS A 59 3.86 -6.49 23.79
N SER A 60 2.93 -5.57 24.04
CA SER A 60 1.76 -5.78 24.91
C SER A 60 0.61 -6.51 24.21
N GLY A 61 0.73 -6.85 22.93
CA GLY A 61 -0.31 -7.48 22.12
C GLY A 61 -1.34 -6.51 21.53
N THR A 62 -1.17 -5.20 21.74
CA THR A 62 -2.06 -4.18 21.18
C THR A 62 -1.89 -4.12 19.66
N LYS A 63 -3.00 -4.16 18.91
CA LYS A 63 -3.01 -4.00 17.45
C LYS A 63 -3.25 -2.54 17.09
N ILE A 64 -2.29 -1.94 16.40
CA ILE A 64 -2.36 -0.57 15.86
C ILE A 64 -2.56 -0.68 14.34
N PRO A 65 -3.64 -0.13 13.77
CA PRO A 65 -3.85 -0.16 12.33
C PRO A 65 -2.77 0.61 11.57
N ARG A 66 -2.22 0.01 10.51
CA ARG A 66 -1.41 0.71 9.51
C ARG A 66 -2.35 1.37 8.51
N THR A 67 -2.47 2.69 8.56
CA THR A 67 -3.34 3.44 7.65
C THR A 67 -2.87 3.39 6.21
N TRP A 68 -1.55 3.42 5.99
CA TRP A 68 -0.91 3.54 4.67
C TRP A 68 -0.85 2.25 3.82
N LEU A 69 -0.84 1.06 4.47
CA LEU A 69 -0.59 -0.21 3.78
C LEU A 69 -1.82 -0.67 3.00
N CYS A 70 -1.69 -0.73 1.68
CA CYS A 70 -2.73 -1.22 0.77
C CYS A 70 -2.34 -2.56 0.16
N TYR A 71 -3.34 -3.27 -0.35
CA TYR A 71 -3.14 -4.47 -1.18
C TYR A 71 -3.89 -4.30 -2.50
N SER A 72 -3.18 -4.55 -3.60
CA SER A 72 -3.76 -4.61 -4.94
C SER A 72 -4.10 -6.06 -5.27
N TYR A 73 -5.37 -6.33 -5.56
CA TYR A 73 -5.80 -7.67 -5.93
C TYR A 73 -5.30 -8.05 -7.32
N ASN A 74 -5.40 -7.11 -8.26
CA ASN A 74 -5.05 -7.36 -9.66
C ASN A 74 -3.53 -7.55 -9.86
N LEU A 75 -2.71 -6.94 -9.00
CA LEU A 75 -1.25 -7.05 -9.07
C LEU A 75 -0.67 -8.08 -8.08
N ASP A 76 -1.50 -8.66 -7.20
CA ASP A 76 -1.07 -9.51 -6.08
C ASP A 76 0.14 -8.93 -5.34
N CYS A 77 0.04 -7.66 -4.91
CA CYS A 77 1.13 -6.95 -4.26
C CYS A 77 0.61 -5.97 -3.19
N VAL A 78 1.46 -5.63 -2.22
CA VAL A 78 1.20 -4.52 -1.30
C VAL A 78 1.88 -3.24 -1.75
N TYR A 79 1.29 -2.09 -1.46
CA TYR A 79 1.86 -0.78 -1.75
C TYR A 79 1.53 0.21 -0.63
N CYS A 80 2.14 1.39 -0.68
CA CYS A 80 1.93 2.45 0.27
C CYS A 80 1.11 3.58 -0.37
N GLU A 81 -0.09 3.84 0.15
CA GLU A 81 -0.99 4.88 -0.36
C GLU A 81 -0.33 6.26 -0.32
N SER A 82 0.25 6.64 0.81
CA SER A 82 0.86 7.96 0.98
C SER A 82 2.08 8.12 0.09
N CYS A 83 2.96 7.12 -0.02
CA CYS A 83 4.09 7.20 -0.94
C CYS A 83 3.66 7.24 -2.40
N TRP A 84 2.64 6.48 -2.78
CA TRP A 84 2.08 6.53 -4.12
C TRP A 84 1.56 7.92 -4.46
N LEU A 85 0.81 8.56 -3.56
CA LEU A 85 0.19 9.85 -3.82
C LEU A 85 1.14 11.05 -3.63
N PHE A 86 2.08 11.00 -2.68
CA PHE A 86 2.77 12.20 -2.19
C PHE A 86 4.29 12.14 -2.13
N ALA A 87 4.92 10.97 -2.26
CA ALA A 87 6.38 10.93 -2.07
C ALA A 87 7.13 11.79 -3.10
N ASP A 88 8.16 12.51 -2.65
CA ASP A 88 9.00 13.32 -3.51
C ASP A 88 9.81 12.46 -4.49
N ARG A 89 9.45 12.51 -5.77
CA ARG A 89 10.11 11.78 -6.84
C ARG A 89 11.50 12.33 -7.20
N SER A 90 11.85 13.53 -6.72
CA SER A 90 13.17 14.15 -6.91
C SER A 90 14.18 13.77 -5.84
N TYR A 91 13.74 13.10 -4.77
CA TYR A 91 14.61 12.65 -3.69
C TYR A 91 15.68 11.67 -4.19
N GLY A 92 16.96 11.97 -3.92
CA GLY A 92 18.09 11.20 -4.46
C GLY A 92 18.20 9.74 -4.01
N LYS A 93 17.45 9.31 -2.98
CA LYS A 93 17.36 7.89 -2.55
C LYS A 93 15.94 7.34 -2.67
N PHE A 94 15.14 7.93 -3.54
CA PHE A 94 13.78 7.50 -3.82
C PHE A 94 13.75 6.03 -4.31
N LYS A 95 12.75 5.27 -3.87
CA LYS A 95 12.53 3.87 -4.20
C LYS A 95 11.11 3.65 -4.69
N TRP A 96 11.00 2.96 -5.83
CA TRP A 96 9.72 2.62 -6.45
C TRP A 96 9.02 1.41 -5.80
N ASP A 97 9.71 0.62 -4.95
CA ASP A 97 9.18 -0.65 -4.41
C ASP A 97 7.78 -0.49 -3.80
N TRP A 98 7.56 0.54 -2.99
CA TRP A 98 6.27 0.79 -2.30
C TRP A 98 5.23 1.51 -3.15
N ILE A 99 5.51 1.73 -4.42
CA ILE A 99 4.62 2.35 -5.41
C ILE A 99 4.25 1.34 -6.48
N TYR A 100 5.23 0.61 -7.04
CA TYR A 100 4.96 -0.50 -7.95
C TYR A 100 4.41 -1.73 -7.23
N GLY A 101 4.75 -1.85 -5.95
CA GLY A 101 4.24 -2.87 -5.06
C GLY A 101 5.26 -3.97 -4.77
N ILE A 102 5.04 -4.64 -3.64
CA ILE A 102 5.88 -5.70 -3.10
C ILE A 102 5.04 -6.96 -2.94
N ASN A 103 5.52 -8.08 -3.45
CA ASN A 103 4.88 -9.39 -3.31
C ASN A 103 5.81 -10.47 -2.70
N ASP A 104 6.94 -10.05 -2.13
CA ASP A 104 7.81 -10.92 -1.36
C ASP A 104 7.23 -11.18 0.05
N TRP A 105 6.29 -12.11 0.11
CA TRP A 105 5.59 -12.51 1.33
C TRP A 105 6.52 -13.06 2.41
N ASN A 106 7.70 -13.59 2.05
CA ASN A 106 8.65 -14.13 3.02
C ASN A 106 9.35 -13.02 3.81
N HIS A 107 9.62 -11.89 3.16
CA HIS A 107 10.32 -10.75 3.77
C HIS A 107 9.43 -9.51 3.97
N LEU A 108 8.11 -9.68 3.83
CA LEU A 108 7.18 -8.56 3.90
C LEU A 108 7.22 -7.86 5.27
N SER A 109 7.31 -8.63 6.37
CA SER A 109 7.38 -8.04 7.72
C SER A 109 8.59 -7.11 7.89
N GLN A 110 9.78 -7.56 7.48
CA GLN A 110 11.01 -6.76 7.54
C GLN A 110 10.95 -5.59 6.56
N SER A 111 10.32 -5.76 5.41
CA SER A 111 10.16 -4.69 4.42
C SER A 111 9.24 -3.59 4.95
N ILE A 112 8.12 -3.95 5.56
CA ILE A 112 7.20 -3.01 6.24
C ILE A 112 7.95 -2.21 7.30
N GLN A 113 8.67 -2.87 8.21
CA GLN A 113 9.40 -2.19 9.29
C GLN A 113 10.46 -1.19 8.76
N ARG A 114 11.19 -1.58 7.70
CA ARG A 114 12.16 -0.69 7.05
C ARG A 114 11.48 0.49 6.36
N HIS A 115 10.30 0.27 5.78
CA HIS A 115 9.54 1.33 5.12
C HIS A 115 9.00 2.36 6.09
N GLU A 116 8.43 1.90 7.21
CA GLU A 116 7.84 2.75 8.27
C GLU A 116 8.85 3.77 8.84
N SER A 117 10.16 3.47 8.74
CA SER A 117 11.25 4.34 9.20
C SER A 117 12.01 5.03 8.06
N SER A 118 11.57 4.88 6.82
CA SER A 118 12.23 5.49 5.66
C SER A 118 11.83 6.95 5.47
N ILE A 119 12.77 7.81 5.09
CA ILE A 119 12.53 9.24 4.82
C ILE A 119 11.40 9.42 3.80
N GLN A 120 11.40 8.63 2.72
CA GLN A 120 10.34 8.66 1.71
C GLN A 120 8.93 8.44 2.28
N HIS A 121 8.80 7.57 3.28
CA HIS A 121 7.52 7.34 3.95
C HIS A 121 7.19 8.48 4.91
N LEU A 122 8.16 8.89 5.74
CA LEU A 122 7.98 9.93 6.75
C LEU A 122 7.63 11.29 6.14
N ASP A 123 8.18 11.62 4.98
CA ASP A 123 7.88 12.88 4.29
C ASP A 123 6.55 12.84 3.51
N ALA A 124 6.04 11.64 3.21
CA ALA A 124 4.81 11.44 2.45
C ALA A 124 3.58 11.16 3.32
N ALA A 125 3.77 10.65 4.54
CA ALA A 125 2.73 10.22 5.47
C ALA A 125 2.21 11.36 6.35
#